data_AF-A0A1G6WKP5-F1
#
_entry.id   AF-A0A1G6WKP5-F1
#
_cell.length_a   1.000
_cell.length_b   1.000
_cell.length_c   1.000
_cell.angle_alpha   90.00
_cell.angle_beta   90.00
_cell.angle_gamma   90.00
#
_symmetry.space_group_name_H-M   'P 1'
#
loop_
_entity.id
_entity.type
_entity.pdbx_description
1 polymer ?
#
loop_
_entity_poly.entity_id
_entity_poly.type
_entity_poly.pdbx_seq_one_letter_code
_entity_poly.pdbx_strand_id
1 'polypeptide(L)'
;MALKISDTCINCDACPAECPNDAIAMGSMIYEINHERCTECVGHYDEPQCVAVCPVECIVKDPARAETPEQLQAKFERLQAA
;
A
#
# COMPACT_ATOMS: atom_id res chain seq x y z
N MET A 1 3.95 -8.71 0.97
CA MET A 1 2.49 -8.87 1.04
C MET A 1 1.87 -7.58 0.57
N ALA A 2 0.80 -7.58 -0.21
CA ALA A 2 0.10 -6.33 -0.44
C ALA A 2 -0.63 -5.91 0.84
N LEU A 3 -0.66 -4.62 1.14
CA LEU A 3 -1.59 -4.07 2.12
C LEU A 3 -2.98 -3.95 1.49
N LYS A 4 -4.02 -3.93 2.32
CA LYS A 4 -5.41 -3.64 1.91
C LYS A 4 -6.03 -2.61 2.83
N ILE A 5 -7.00 -1.88 2.30
CA ILE A 5 -7.81 -0.91 3.03
C ILE A 5 -9.16 -1.57 3.36
N SER A 6 -9.59 -1.54 4.62
CA SER A 6 -10.89 -2.05 5.04
C SER A 6 -12.04 -1.07 4.78
N ASP A 7 -13.27 -1.57 4.92
CA ASP A 7 -14.52 -0.82 4.80
C ASP A 7 -14.70 0.29 5.85
N THR A 8 -13.85 0.33 6.87
CA THR A 8 -13.77 1.42 7.86
C THR A 8 -13.07 2.68 7.34
N CYS A 9 -12.59 2.68 6.09
CA CYS A 9 -12.02 3.86 5.46
C CYS A 9 -13.02 5.03 5.40
N ILE A 10 -12.56 6.21 5.80
CA ILE A 10 -13.38 7.44 5.86
C ILE A 10 -13.12 8.41 4.70
N ASN A 11 -12.38 7.99 3.66
CA ASN A 11 -12.06 8.82 2.49
C ASN A 11 -11.43 10.19 2.85
N CYS A 12 -10.45 10.20 3.77
CA CYS A 12 -9.80 11.42 4.26
C CYS A 12 -8.67 11.98 3.36
N ASP A 13 -8.38 11.33 2.23
CA ASP A 13 -7.35 11.73 1.25
C ASP A 13 -5.90 11.78 1.77
N ALA A 14 -5.61 11.30 2.98
CA ALA A 14 -4.27 11.38 3.58
C ALA A 14 -3.25 10.39 2.99
N CYS A 15 -3.66 9.16 2.66
CA CYS A 15 -2.75 8.08 2.26
C CYS A 15 -2.25 8.07 0.80
N PRO A 16 -2.97 8.59 -0.22
CA PRO A 16 -2.52 8.49 -1.61
C PRO A 16 -1.20 9.20 -1.89
N ALA A 17 -1.02 10.41 -1.34
CA ALA A 17 0.19 11.22 -1.53
C ALA A 17 1.44 10.60 -0.89
N GLU A 18 1.26 9.74 0.10
CA GLU A 18 2.34 9.10 0.84
C GLU A 18 2.83 7.79 0.21
N CYS A 19 2.13 7.28 -0.81
CA CYS A 19 2.51 6.04 -1.45
C CYS A 19 3.62 6.28 -2.49
N PRO A 20 4.87 5.82 -2.29
CA PRO A 20 5.97 6.09 -3.22
C PRO A 20 5.80 5.42 -4.60
N ASN A 21 4.87 4.46 -4.69
CA ASN A 21 4.59 3.71 -5.91
C ASN A 21 3.21 4.05 -6.49
N ASP A 22 2.53 5.12 -6.06
CA ASP A 22 1.17 5.46 -6.51
C ASP A 22 0.22 4.25 -6.51
N ALA A 23 0.30 3.41 -5.47
CA ALA A 23 -0.47 2.18 -5.38
C ALA A 23 -1.88 2.40 -4.84
N ILE A 24 -2.19 3.59 -4.33
CA ILE A 24 -3.45 3.91 -3.65
C ILE A 24 -4.27 4.84 -4.54
N ALA A 25 -5.51 4.46 -4.81
CA ALA A 25 -6.45 5.28 -5.58
C ALA A 25 -7.86 5.19 -5.01
N MET A 26 -8.70 6.19 -5.32
CA MET A 26 -10.12 6.15 -4.96
C MET A 26 -10.81 5.02 -5.74
N GLY A 27 -11.38 4.07 -5.01
CA GLY A 27 -12.20 2.99 -5.56
C GLY A 27 -13.66 3.40 -5.70
N SER A 28 -14.54 2.40 -5.68
CA SER A 28 -15.99 2.63 -5.83
C SER A 28 -16.66 3.26 -4.60
N MET A 29 -16.14 2.98 -3.40
CA MET A 29 -16.70 3.42 -2.12
C MET A 29 -15.63 3.90 -1.14
N ILE A 30 -14.47 3.26 -1.17
CA ILE A 30 -13.32 3.52 -0.31
C ILE A 30 -12.06 3.62 -1.16
N TYR A 31 -10.97 4.10 -0.56
CA TYR A 31 -9.66 3.93 -1.15
C TYR A 31 -9.28 2.46 -1.31
N GLU A 32 -8.62 2.13 -2.42
CA GLU A 32 -8.19 0.78 -2.76
C GLU A 32 -6.68 0.75 -3.06
N ILE A 33 -6.02 -0.36 -2.70
CA ILE A 33 -4.60 -0.59 -2.96
C ILE A 33 -4.43 -1.53 -4.16
N ASN A 34 -3.69 -1.08 -5.17
CA ASN A 34 -3.22 -1.93 -6.24
C ASN A 34 -2.05 -2.80 -5.76
N HIS A 35 -2.33 -4.09 -5.56
CA HIS A 35 -1.36 -5.09 -5.13
C HIS A 35 -0.13 -5.23 -6.04
N GLU A 36 -0.24 -4.91 -7.34
CA GLU A 36 0.89 -5.01 -8.28
C GLU A 36 1.93 -3.93 -8.04
N ARG A 37 1.54 -2.83 -7.39
CA ARG A 37 2.37 -1.65 -7.09
C ARG A 37 2.73 -1.53 -5.61
N CYS A 38 1.95 -2.14 -4.72
CA CYS A 38 2.22 -2.11 -3.29
C CYS A 38 3.46 -2.96 -2.93
N THR A 39 4.51 -2.33 -2.41
CA THR A 39 5.74 -3.00 -1.94
C THR A 39 5.84 -3.07 -0.42
N GLU A 40 4.77 -2.76 0.33
CA GLU A 40 4.85 -2.44 1.77
C GLU A 40 5.88 -1.35 2.09
N CYS A 41 6.18 -0.47 1.13
CA CYS A 41 7.27 0.52 1.18
C CYS A 41 8.70 -0.07 1.21
N VAL A 42 8.86 -1.40 1.10
CA VAL A 42 10.19 -2.03 0.92
C VAL A 42 10.90 -1.39 -0.28
N GLY A 43 12.17 -1.05 -0.07
CA GLY A 43 13.03 -0.33 -1.02
C GLY A 43 13.00 1.19 -0.87
N HIS A 44 12.00 1.75 -0.18
CA HIS A 44 11.88 3.20 0.05
C HIS A 44 11.97 3.57 1.53
N TYR A 45 11.28 2.84 2.40
CA TYR A 45 11.15 3.13 3.83
C TYR A 45 11.14 1.82 4.65
N ASP A 46 11.46 1.93 5.93
CA ASP A 46 11.42 0.79 6.86
C ASP A 46 9.99 0.39 7.26
N GLU A 47 9.04 1.33 7.17
CA GLU A 47 7.64 1.14 7.54
C GLU A 47 6.67 1.66 6.46
N PRO A 48 5.46 1.10 6.34
CA PRO A 48 4.47 1.58 5.38
C PRO A 48 3.94 2.99 5.70
N GLN A 49 4.25 3.96 4.84
CA GLN A 49 3.87 5.37 5.07
C GLN A 49 2.36 5.58 5.12
N CYS A 50 1.60 4.89 4.25
CA CYS A 50 0.14 4.94 4.25
C CYS A 50 -0.50 4.51 5.59
N VAL A 51 0.12 3.56 6.30
CA VAL A 51 -0.34 3.12 7.63
C VAL A 51 -0.09 4.20 8.66
N ALA A 52 1.09 4.84 8.63
CA ALA A 52 1.49 5.88 9.57
C ALA A 52 0.58 7.13 9.53
N VAL A 53 -0.03 7.43 8.38
CA VAL A 53 -0.92 8.59 8.21
C VAL A 53 -2.41 8.27 8.31
N CYS A 54 -2.80 7.00 8.43
CA CYS A 54 -4.21 6.61 8.45
C CYS A 54 -4.87 6.95 9.80
N PRO A 55 -5.84 7.88 9.87
CA PRO A 55 -6.40 8.33 11.14
C PRO A 55 -7.32 7.31 11.83
N VAL A 56 -7.72 6.25 11.11
CA VAL A 56 -8.64 5.20 11.59
C VAL A 56 -8.01 3.81 11.52
N GLU A 57 -6.70 3.73 11.28
CA GLU A 57 -5.91 2.48 11.29
C GLU A 57 -6.53 1.35 10.44
N CYS A 58 -7.15 1.71 9.31
CA CYS A 58 -7.89 0.79 8.44
C CYS A 58 -7.04 0.10 7.36
N ILE A 59 -5.71 0.28 7.38
CA ILE A 59 -4.79 -0.29 6.40
C ILE A 59 -4.05 -1.46 7.05
N VAL A 60 -4.33 -2.68 6.57
CA VAL A 60 -3.85 -3.93 7.17
C VAL A 60 -3.20 -4.84 6.13
N LYS A 61 -2.45 -5.84 6.59
CA LYS A 61 -1.86 -6.86 5.71
C LYS A 61 -2.97 -7.68 5.03
N ASP A 62 -2.88 -7.88 3.72
CA ASP A 62 -3.82 -8.72 2.98
C ASP A 62 -3.39 -10.19 3.02
N PRO A 63 -4.10 -11.07 3.76
CA PRO A 63 -3.74 -12.50 3.82
C PRO A 63 -3.90 -13.20 2.47
N ALA A 64 -4.73 -12.69 1.56
CA ALA A 64 -4.91 -13.26 0.22
C ALA A 64 -3.73 -12.95 -0.72
N ARG A 65 -2.89 -11.97 -0.36
CA ARG A 65 -1.76 -11.48 -1.15
C ARG A 65 -0.50 -11.44 -0.31
N ALA A 66 -0.23 -12.52 0.42
CA ALA A 66 1.00 -12.65 1.18
C ALA A 66 2.22 -12.75 0.22
N GLU A 67 3.26 -11.95 0.47
CA GLU A 67 4.53 -11.98 -0.24
C GLU A 67 5.67 -11.81 0.76
N THR A 68 6.80 -12.47 0.52
CA THR A 68 8.02 -12.40 1.34
C THR A 68 8.78 -11.09 1.11
N PRO A 69 9.73 -10.72 2.00
CA PRO A 69 10.58 -9.55 1.81
C PRO A 69 11.32 -9.55 0.45
N GLU A 70 11.80 -10.71 0.01
CA GLU A 70 12.50 -10.85 -1.29
C GLU A 70 11.56 -10.58 -2.47
N GLN A 71 10.30 -11.02 -2.38
CA GLN A 71 9.30 -10.78 -3.41
C GLN A 71 8.92 -9.29 -3.48
N LEU A 72 8.83 -8.62 -2.34
CA LEU A 72 8.59 -7.18 -2.26
C LEU A 72 9.75 -6.36 -2.84
N GLN A 73 10.99 -6.77 -2.51
CA GLN A 73 12.20 -6.15 -3.05
C GLN A 73 12.28 -6.31 -4.58
N ALA A 74 12.02 -7.50 -5.10
CA ALA A 74 11.98 -7.75 -6.54
C ALA A 74 10.87 -6.94 -7.25
N LYS A 75 9.73 -6.74 -6.59
CA LYS A 75 8.65 -5.87 -7.09
C LYS A 75 9.09 -4.42 -7.16
N PHE A 76 9.74 -3.91 -6.11
CA PHE A 76 10.31 -2.57 -6.08
C PHE A 76 11.27 -2.34 -7.24
N GLU A 77 12.23 -3.24 -7.44
CA GLU A 77 13.21 -3.17 -8.55
C GLU A 77 12.52 -3.12 -9.91
N ARG A 78 11.48 -3.92 -10.11
CA ARG A 78 10.68 -3.90 -11.34
C ARG A 78 9.97 -2.56 -11.57
N LEU A 79 9.44 -1.94 -10.51
CA LEU A 79 8.73 -0.66 -10.62
C LEU A 79 9.69 0.51 -10.88
N GLN A 80 10.90 0.48 -10.32
CA GLN A 80 11.91 1.52 -10.55
C GLN A 80 12.57 1.44 -11.94
N ALA A 81 12.53 0.27 -12.57
CA ALA A 81 13.04 0.06 -13.92
C ALA A 81 12.03 0.41 -15.04
N ALA A 82 10.78 0.75 -14.68
CA ALA A 82 9.69 1.03 -15.60
C ALA A 82 9.50 2.54 -15.82
#